data_AF-A0A950IP63-F1
#
_entry.id   AF-A0A950IP63-F1
#
_cell.length_a   1.000
_cell.length_b   1.000
_cell.length_c   1.000
_cell.angle_alpha   90.00
_cell.angle_beta   90.00
_cell.angle_gamma   90.00
#
_symmetry.space_group_name_H-M   'P 1'
#
loop_
_entity.id
_entity.type
_entity.pdbx_description
1 polymer ?
#
loop_
_entity_poly.entity_id
_entity_poly.type
_entity_poly.pdbx_seq_one_letter_code
_entity_poly.pdbx_strand_id
1 'polypeptide(L)'
;MSAAVVQGRETVAEDTLDVADQAVISYQKEFLFSQGTSGHRQLRLVHQALSRLREGSFGECVHCGEEIGAKRLDAVPWTPYCIACKEKMEKGELEDPARAA
;
A
#
# COMPACT_ATOMS: atom_id res chain seq x y z
N MET A 1 -34.81 -5.57 -28.98
CA MET A 1 -35.38 -5.86 -27.64
C MET A 1 -34.22 -6.26 -26.75
N SER A 2 -33.78 -5.33 -25.90
CA SER A 2 -32.53 -5.45 -25.12
C SER A 2 -32.88 -5.88 -23.70
N ALA A 3 -32.38 -7.03 -23.26
CA ALA A 3 -32.53 -7.51 -21.89
C ALA A 3 -31.28 -7.12 -21.09
N ALA A 4 -31.37 -5.99 -20.39
CA ALA A 4 -30.39 -5.63 -19.37
C ALA A 4 -30.62 -6.53 -18.14
N VAL A 5 -29.68 -7.43 -17.87
CA VAL A 5 -29.61 -8.16 -16.60
C VAL A 5 -29.16 -7.18 -15.53
N VAL A 6 -30.10 -6.74 -14.68
CA VAL A 6 -29.82 -5.97 -13.47
C VAL A 6 -29.34 -6.97 -12.40
N GLN A 7 -28.04 -6.99 -12.13
CA GLN A 7 -27.49 -7.72 -10.99
C GLN A 7 -27.97 -7.04 -9.69
N GLY A 8 -28.89 -7.70 -9.00
CA GLY A 8 -29.36 -7.29 -7.68
C GLY A 8 -28.26 -7.43 -6.64
N ARG A 9 -27.70 -6.31 -6.22
CA ARG A 9 -26.91 -6.20 -5.00
C ARG A 9 -27.89 -5.76 -3.92
N GLU A 10 -28.37 -6.68 -3.10
CA GLU A 10 -29.18 -6.34 -1.92
C GLU A 10 -28.33 -5.50 -0.98
N THR A 11 -28.64 -4.20 -0.92
CA THR A 11 -28.18 -3.34 0.16
C THR A 11 -29.04 -3.66 1.37
N VAL A 12 -28.44 -4.27 2.40
CA VAL A 12 -29.10 -4.45 3.69
C VAL A 12 -29.56 -3.07 4.17
N ALA A 13 -30.86 -2.89 4.35
CA ALA A 13 -31.41 -1.62 4.81
C ALA A 13 -30.85 -1.31 6.20
N GLU A 14 -30.29 -0.11 6.41
CA GLU A 14 -29.70 0.29 7.70
C GLU A 14 -30.68 0.17 8.89
N ASP A 15 -31.99 0.23 8.61
CA ASP A 15 -33.07 0.15 9.60
C ASP A 15 -33.31 -1.25 10.22
N THR A 16 -32.72 -2.32 9.67
CA THR A 16 -32.89 -3.69 10.21
C THR A 16 -31.65 -4.21 10.94
N LEU A 17 -30.59 -3.40 11.08
CA LEU A 17 -29.33 -3.82 11.68
C LEU A 17 -29.42 -3.74 13.20
N ASP A 18 -29.11 -4.82 13.89
CA ASP A 18 -28.90 -4.77 15.34
C ASP A 18 -27.49 -4.25 15.69
N VAL A 19 -27.24 -4.04 16.98
CA VAL A 19 -25.94 -3.52 17.46
C VAL A 19 -24.79 -4.49 17.12
N ALA A 20 -25.04 -5.80 17.08
CA ALA A 20 -24.04 -6.78 16.70
C ALA A 20 -23.73 -6.72 15.20
N ASP A 21 -24.76 -6.57 14.35
CA ASP A 21 -24.59 -6.39 12.91
C ASP A 21 -23.80 -5.11 12.59
N GLN A 22 -24.12 -4.00 13.27
CA GLN A 22 -23.39 -2.74 13.11
C GLN A 22 -21.92 -2.87 13.52
N ALA A 23 -21.63 -3.62 14.59
CA ALA A 23 -20.26 -3.89 15.02
C ALA A 23 -19.48 -4.70 13.97
N VAL A 24 -20.09 -5.76 13.42
CA VAL A 24 -19.49 -6.57 12.36
C VAL A 24 -19.24 -5.75 11.10
N ILE A 25 -20.21 -4.95 10.66
CA ILE A 25 -20.08 -4.09 9.47
C ILE A 25 -18.98 -3.06 9.67
N SER A 26 -18.90 -2.45 10.84
CA SER A 26 -17.88 -1.45 11.16
C SER A 26 -16.48 -2.06 11.08
N TYR A 27 -16.29 -3.23 11.69
CA TYR A 27 -15.04 -3.99 11.61
C TYR A 27 -14.68 -4.38 10.17
N GLN A 28 -15.66 -4.88 9.40
CA GLN A 28 -15.45 -5.24 7.99
C GLN A 28 -15.06 -4.03 7.14
N LYS A 29 -15.69 -2.88 7.35
CA LYS A 29 -15.36 -1.63 6.67
C LYS A 29 -13.94 -1.18 6.99
N GLU A 30 -13.56 -1.18 8.26
CA GLU A 30 -12.21 -0.81 8.69
C GLU A 30 -11.14 -1.73 8.09
N PHE A 31 -11.39 -3.04 8.12
CA PHE A 31 -10.52 -4.03 7.50
C PHE A 31 -10.35 -3.77 5.99
N LEU A 32 -11.44 -3.63 5.24
CA LEU A 32 -11.39 -3.35 3.80
C LEU A 32 -10.67 -2.03 3.49
N PHE A 33 -10.86 -1.01 4.32
CA PHE A 33 -10.16 0.27 4.19
C PHE A 33 -8.65 0.11 4.41
N SER A 34 -8.23 -0.58 5.47
CA SER A 34 -6.80 -0.83 5.74
C SER A 34 -6.11 -1.63 4.63
N GLN A 35 -6.81 -2.59 4.01
CA GLN A 35 -6.32 -3.35 2.88
C GLN A 35 -6.15 -2.46 1.64
N GLY A 36 -7.14 -1.63 1.35
CA GLY A 36 -7.11 -0.67 0.24
C GLY A 36 -5.95 0.32 0.37
N THR A 37 -5.77 0.92 1.55
CA THR A 37 -4.68 1.89 1.78
C THR A 37 -3.29 1.30 1.59
N SER A 38 -3.07 0.05 2.00
CA SER A 38 -1.82 -0.67 1.78
C SER A 38 -1.53 -0.91 0.30
N GLY A 39 -2.54 -1.34 -0.47
CA GLY A 39 -2.43 -1.51 -1.92
C GLY A 39 -2.11 -0.21 -2.66
N HIS A 40 -2.78 0.89 -2.29
CA HIS A 40 -2.50 2.21 -2.85
C HIS A 40 -1.07 2.68 -2.56
N ARG A 41 -0.57 2.45 -1.33
CA ARG A 41 0.81 2.76 -0.95
C ARG A 41 1.82 1.98 -1.78
N GLN A 42 1.60 0.68 -1.99
CA GLN A 42 2.47 -0.13 -2.82
C GLN A 42 2.47 0.34 -4.28
N LEU A 43 1.29 0.62 -4.84
CA LEU A 43 1.18 1.12 -6.21
C LEU A 43 1.95 2.43 -6.40
N ARG A 44 1.87 3.34 -5.42
CA ARG A 44 2.68 4.57 -5.42
C ARG A 44 4.18 4.28 -5.45
N LEU A 45 4.66 3.35 -4.63
CA LEU A 45 6.08 2.96 -4.62
C LEU A 45 6.51 2.34 -5.96
N VAL A 46 5.65 1.54 -6.59
CA VAL A 46 5.90 0.98 -7.93
C VAL A 46 6.04 2.10 -8.96
N HIS A 47 5.12 3.07 -8.97
CA HIS A 47 5.22 4.23 -9.87
C HIS A 47 6.51 5.04 -9.66
N GLN A 48 6.92 5.24 -8.40
CA GLN A 48 8.18 5.92 -8.07
C GLN A 48 9.40 5.12 -8.55
N ALA A 49 9.40 3.80 -8.39
CA ALA A 49 10.46 2.94 -8.90
C ALA A 49 10.57 2.98 -10.42
N LEU A 50 9.45 2.99 -11.13
CA LEU A 50 9.42 3.19 -12.59
C LEU A 50 9.94 4.58 -13.00
N SER A 51 9.74 5.62 -12.18
CA SER A 51 10.34 6.93 -12.44
C SER A 51 11.86 6.89 -12.31
N ARG A 52 12.36 6.31 -11.21
CA ARG A 52 13.80 6.14 -10.98
C ARG A 52 14.47 5.33 -12.10
N LEU A 53 13.78 4.33 -12.64
CA LEU A 53 14.27 3.58 -13.82
C LEU A 53 14.43 4.48 -15.04
N ARG A 54 13.49 5.38 -15.32
CA ARG A 54 13.58 6.33 -16.43
C ARG A 54 14.66 7.39 -16.21
N GLU A 55 14.87 7.78 -14.96
CA GLU A 55 15.86 8.79 -14.56
C GLU A 55 17.28 8.21 -14.43
N GLY A 56 17.44 6.88 -14.44
CA GLY A 56 18.72 6.20 -14.28
C GLY A 56 19.19 6.06 -12.82
N SER A 57 18.36 6.42 -11.84
CA SER A 57 18.64 6.33 -10.40
C SER A 57 18.07 5.05 -9.76
N PHE A 58 17.57 4.11 -10.57
CA PHE A 58 17.09 2.84 -10.05
C PHE A 58 18.22 2.00 -9.47
N GLY A 59 17.98 1.43 -8.28
CA GLY A 59 18.99 0.71 -7.54
C GLY A 59 19.82 1.58 -6.62
N GLU A 60 19.58 2.90 -6.57
CA GLU A 60 20.20 3.80 -5.58
C GLU A 60 19.23 4.05 -4.40
N CYS A 61 19.78 4.04 -3.18
CA CYS A 61 19.05 4.35 -1.97
C CYS A 61 18.75 5.86 -1.91
N VAL A 62 17.47 6.22 -1.83
CA VAL A 62 17.01 7.62 -1.78
C VAL A 62 17.48 8.37 -0.52
N HIS A 63 17.88 7.64 0.53
CA HIS A 63 18.36 8.23 1.77
C HIS A 63 19.89 8.44 1.81
N CYS A 64 20.68 7.39 1.55
CA CYS A 64 22.14 7.44 1.69
C CYS A 64 22.90 7.52 0.36
N GLY A 65 22.25 7.36 -0.79
CA GLY A 65 22.90 7.31 -2.10
C GLY A 65 23.67 6.02 -2.38
N GLU A 66 23.67 5.05 -1.47
CA GLU A 66 24.35 3.76 -1.68
C GLU A 66 23.52 2.83 -2.57
N GLU A 67 24.19 1.89 -3.23
CA GLU A 67 23.54 0.85 -4.03
C GLU A 67 22.65 -0.07 -3.17
N ILE A 68 21.46 -0.36 -3.68
CA ILE A 68 20.53 -1.32 -3.12
C ILE A 68 20.94 -2.70 -3.62
N GLY A 69 21.28 -3.60 -2.68
CA GLY A 69 21.73 -4.94 -3.03
C GLY A 69 20.76 -5.70 -3.94
N ALA A 70 21.30 -6.38 -4.97
CA ALA A 70 20.53 -7.07 -6.00
C ALA A 70 19.45 -8.02 -5.45
N LYS A 71 19.80 -8.85 -4.46
CA LYS A 71 18.84 -9.77 -3.80
C LYS A 71 17.60 -9.05 -3.24
N ARG A 72 17.77 -7.81 -2.79
CA ARG A 72 16.67 -6.99 -2.26
C ARG A 72 15.82 -6.42 -3.40
N LEU A 73 16.42 -5.99 -4.50
CA LEU A 73 15.69 -5.56 -5.69
C LEU A 73 14.94 -6.72 -6.35
N ASP A 74 15.49 -7.94 -6.31
CA ASP A 74 14.79 -9.15 -6.80
C ASP A 74 13.54 -9.47 -5.96
N ALA A 75 13.65 -9.33 -4.64
CA ALA A 75 12.54 -9.62 -3.72
C ALA A 75 11.51 -8.47 -3.65
N VAL A 76 11.97 -7.22 -3.62
CA VAL A 76 11.15 -6.01 -3.48
C VAL A 76 11.65 -4.93 -4.44
N PRO A 77 11.33 -5.01 -5.74
CA PRO A 77 11.87 -4.12 -6.77
C PRO A 77 11.52 -2.64 -6.57
N TRP A 78 10.39 -2.35 -5.92
CA TRP A 78 9.92 -0.98 -5.69
C TRP A 78 10.54 -0.30 -4.46
N THR A 79 11.44 -0.97 -3.73
CA THR A 79 12.05 -0.39 -2.52
C THR A 79 12.84 0.89 -2.87
N PRO A 80 12.64 2.00 -2.12
CA PRO A 80 13.46 3.20 -2.26
C PRO A 80 14.72 3.17 -1.38
N TYR A 81 14.86 2.19 -0.48
CA TYR A 81 15.92 2.17 0.51
C TYR A 81 16.74 0.87 0.49
N CYS A 82 18.03 0.99 0.84
CA CYS A 82 18.90 -0.13 1.17
C CYS A 82 18.48 -0.77 2.51
N ILE A 83 19.03 -1.95 2.80
CA ILE A 83 18.68 -2.70 4.02
C ILE A 83 19.09 -1.95 5.29
N ALA A 84 20.28 -1.34 5.31
CA ALA A 84 20.79 -0.61 6.46
C ALA A 84 19.92 0.61 6.81
N CYS A 85 19.50 1.39 5.81
CA CYS A 85 18.58 2.50 6.03
C CYS A 85 17.22 2.01 6.50
N LYS A 86 16.72 0.89 5.95
CA LYS A 86 15.42 0.35 6.37
C LYS A 86 15.45 -0.17 7.81
N GLU A 87 16.51 -0.83 8.23
CA GLU A 87 16.71 -1.27 9.61
C GLU A 87 16.76 -0.10 10.60
N LYS A 88 17.46 1.00 10.24
CA LYS A 88 17.48 2.22 11.05
C LYS A 88 16.09 2.84 11.20
N MET A 89 15.28 2.83 10.13
CA MET A 89 13.89 3.30 10.18
C MET A 89 13.02 2.44 11.10
N GLU A 90 13.23 1.12 11.09
CA GLU A 90 12.48 0.20 11.96
C GLU A 90 12.88 0.35 13.44
N LYS A 91 14.14 0.67 13.71
CA LYS A 91 14.64 1.01 15.06
C LYS A 91 14.24 2.41 15.54
N GLY A 92 13.71 3.26 14.66
CA GLY A 92 13.39 4.66 14.96
C GLY A 92 14.62 5.59 15.03
N GLU A 93 15.77 5.13 14.55
CA GLU A 93 17.01 5.91 14.44
C GLU A 93 17.00 6.81 13.18
N LEU A 94 16.09 6.54 12.25
CA LEU A 94 15.90 7.29 11.03
C LEU A 94 14.40 7.49 10.77
N GLU A 95 13.99 8.71 10.42
CA GLU A 95 12.59 8.96 10.05
C GLU A 95 12.28 8.32 8.68
N ASP A 96 11.10 7.67 8.55
CA ASP A 96 10.64 7.11 7.28
C ASP A 96 9.74 8.16 6.57
N PRO A 97 10.21 8.82 5.51
CA PRO A 97 9.40 9.82 4.81
C PRO A 97 8.15 9.22 4.17
N ALA A 98 8.09 7.90 3.97
CA ALA A 98 6.88 7.25 3.49
C ALA A 98 5.80 7.15 4.59
N ARG A 99 6.13 7.20 5.88
CA ARG A 99 5.16 7.19 7.00
C ARG A 99 4.63 8.58 7.36
N ALA A 100 5.37 9.64 7.04
CA ALA A 100 4.97 11.03 7.31
C ALA A 100 3.96 11.59 6.28
N ALA A 101 3.69 10.84 5.20
CA ALA A 101 2.80 11.21 4.09
C ALA A 101 1.61 10.26 3.95
#